data_AF-A0A0F0GB45-F1
#
_entry.id   AF-A0A0F0GB45-F1
#
_cell.length_a   1.000
_cell.length_b   1.000
_cell.length_c   1.000
_cell.angle_alpha   90.00
_cell.angle_beta   90.00
_cell.angle_gamma   90.00
#
_symmetry.space_group_name_H-M   'P 1'
#
loop_
_entity.id
_entity.type
_entity.pdbx_description
1 polymer ?
#
loop_
_entity_poly.entity_id
_entity_poly.type
_entity_poly.pdbx_seq_one_letter_code
_entity_poly.pdbx_strand_id
1 'polypeptide(L)'
;TIMGVYQAQVEALVRYEPQASDLKVTLIKADGGFPQVLRDDRHVELFFDSPANGWERVAMGSFNVVNVPGDHFNMLVPPALTTLANAVRDAIAQVPPPPPPPAAHVESSIHINPMHPDFLADPYPFYALLRD
;
A
#
# COMPACT_ATOMS: atom_id res chain seq x y z
N THR A 1 12.04 17.85 5.23
CA THR A 1 13.01 16.81 5.68
C THR A 1 12.32 15.45 5.78
N ILE A 2 13.09 14.34 5.72
CA ILE A 2 12.53 12.97 5.86
C ILE A 2 11.83 12.75 7.21
N MET A 3 12.33 13.37 8.29
CA MET A 3 11.70 13.29 9.61
C MET A 3 10.34 14.00 9.64
N GLY A 4 10.22 15.16 8.96
CA GLY A 4 8.94 15.86 8.84
C GLY A 4 7.89 15.03 8.09
N VAL A 5 8.29 14.33 7.02
CA VAL A 5 7.41 13.41 6.28
C VAL A 5 6.96 12.25 7.16
N TYR A 6 7.88 11.61 7.88
CA TYR A 6 7.55 10.52 8.79
C TYR A 6 6.57 10.95 9.88
N GLN A 7 6.82 12.10 10.51
CA GLN A 7 5.93 12.65 11.53
C GLN A 7 4.52 12.92 10.97
N ALA A 8 4.42 13.54 9.79
CA ALA A 8 3.14 13.80 9.14
C ALA A 8 2.38 12.51 8.79
N GLN A 9 3.08 11.46 8.36
CA GLN A 9 2.48 10.14 8.09
C GLN A 9 1.93 9.49 9.35
N VAL A 10 2.67 9.53 10.47
CA VAL A 10 2.20 8.99 11.75
C VAL A 10 0.98 9.77 12.25
N GLU A 11 1.01 11.10 12.15
CA GLU A 11 -0.12 11.95 12.54
C GLU A 11 -1.36 11.65 11.71
N ALA A 12 -1.21 11.47 10.39
CA ALA A 12 -2.30 11.08 9.50
C ALA A 12 -2.86 9.70 9.86
N LEU A 13 -1.99 8.72 10.15
CA LEU A 13 -2.40 7.36 10.55
C LEU A 13 -3.24 7.38 11.84
N VAL A 14 -2.86 8.19 12.82
CA VAL A 14 -3.56 8.27 14.12
C VAL A 14 -4.90 9.00 14.00
N ARG A 15 -4.99 10.01 13.14
CA ARG A 15 -6.20 10.86 13.02
C ARG A 15 -7.22 10.32 12.03
N TYR A 16 -6.83 9.42 11.14
CA TYR A 16 -7.72 8.93 10.08
C TYR A 16 -8.64 7.83 10.59
N GLU A 17 -9.94 8.06 10.48
CA GLU A 17 -10.97 7.05 10.72
C GLU A 17 -11.55 6.57 9.39
N PRO A 18 -11.28 5.33 8.97
CA PRO A 18 -11.83 4.78 7.74
C PRO A 18 -13.36 4.79 7.76
N GLN A 19 -13.97 5.37 6.72
CA GLN A 19 -15.42 5.39 6.56
C GLN A 19 -15.91 4.16 5.80
N ALA A 20 -17.19 3.84 5.95
CA ALA A 20 -17.84 2.82 5.14
C ALA A 20 -17.73 3.13 3.64
N SER A 21 -17.63 2.09 2.82
CA SER A 21 -17.46 2.21 1.37
C SER A 21 -18.16 1.07 0.63
N ASP A 22 -18.48 1.29 -0.64
CA ASP A 22 -18.94 0.25 -1.58
C ASP A 22 -17.79 -0.42 -2.32
N LEU A 23 -16.55 -0.05 -2.02
CA LEU A 23 -15.36 -0.63 -2.62
C LEU A 23 -15.26 -2.14 -2.35
N LYS A 24 -14.77 -2.85 -3.35
CA LYS A 24 -14.34 -4.24 -3.24
C LYS A 24 -12.88 -4.25 -2.85
N VAL A 25 -12.58 -4.76 -1.67
CA VAL A 25 -11.24 -4.68 -1.06
C VAL A 25 -10.70 -6.10 -0.85
N THR A 26 -9.45 -6.30 -1.29
CA THR A 26 -8.65 -7.47 -0.94
C THR A 26 -7.50 -7.03 -0.04
N LEU A 27 -7.47 -7.52 1.19
CA LEU A 27 -6.34 -7.37 2.10
C LEU A 27 -5.37 -8.53 1.89
N ILE A 28 -4.13 -8.24 1.52
CA ILE A 28 -3.06 -9.23 1.52
C ILE A 28 -2.33 -9.12 2.86
N LYS A 29 -2.47 -10.13 3.72
CA LYS A 29 -1.98 -10.13 5.10
C LYS A 29 -0.80 -11.08 5.26
N ALA A 30 0.28 -10.61 5.88
CA ALA A 30 1.41 -11.45 6.28
C ALA A 30 1.05 -12.33 7.47
N ASP A 31 1.42 -13.61 7.44
CA ASP A 31 1.15 -14.57 8.52
C ASP A 31 1.92 -14.26 9.81
N GLY A 32 3.14 -13.73 9.68
CA GLY A 32 4.03 -13.37 10.78
C GLY A 32 3.70 -12.03 11.46
N GLY A 33 2.65 -11.33 11.01
CA GLY A 33 2.22 -10.07 11.61
C GLY A 33 3.23 -8.93 11.44
N PHE A 34 3.21 -7.97 12.37
CA PHE A 34 4.15 -6.84 12.40
C PHE A 34 5.23 -7.09 13.47
N PRO A 35 6.52 -7.12 13.09
CA PRO A 35 7.61 -7.35 14.06
C PRO A 35 7.67 -6.25 15.13
N GLN A 36 8.09 -6.60 16.34
CA GLN A 36 8.23 -5.66 17.47
C GLN A 36 9.42 -4.69 17.26
N VAL A 37 9.26 -3.74 16.36
CA VAL A 37 10.24 -2.67 16.05
C VAL A 37 9.81 -1.30 16.58
N LEU A 38 8.56 -1.18 17.04
CA LEU A 38 8.07 -0.02 17.77
C LEU A 38 8.31 -0.25 19.27
N ARG A 39 8.89 0.74 19.95
CA ARG A 39 9.03 0.72 21.42
C ARG A 39 7.66 0.87 22.07
N ASP A 40 7.52 0.30 23.27
CA ASP A 40 6.26 0.19 24.02
C ASP A 40 5.55 1.53 24.29
N ASP A 41 6.25 2.65 24.19
CA ASP A 41 5.75 4.00 24.48
C ASP A 41 4.93 4.63 23.34
N ARG A 42 4.87 4.00 22.16
CA ARG A 42 4.07 4.45 21.01
C ARG A 42 2.81 3.61 20.85
N HIS A 43 1.79 3.92 21.64
CA HIS A 43 0.48 3.27 21.54
C HIS A 43 -0.36 3.85 20.38
N VAL A 44 -0.17 3.31 19.19
CA VAL A 44 -1.21 3.33 18.15
C VAL A 44 -2.00 2.04 18.32
N GLU A 45 -3.33 2.09 18.42
CA GLU A 45 -4.15 0.86 18.45
C GLU A 45 -4.04 0.17 17.09
N LEU A 46 -3.18 -0.84 17.02
CA LEU A 46 -2.95 -1.64 15.84
C LEU A 46 -3.56 -3.01 16.09
N PHE A 47 -4.56 -3.39 15.29
CA PHE A 47 -5.29 -4.64 15.45
C PHE A 47 -4.59 -5.82 14.74
N PHE A 48 -3.26 -5.92 14.83
CA PHE A 48 -2.48 -6.91 14.05
C PHE A 48 -2.88 -8.36 14.31
N ASP A 49 -3.37 -8.66 15.50
CA ASP A 49 -3.86 -9.99 15.87
C ASP A 49 -5.28 -10.27 15.37
N SER A 50 -6.00 -9.25 14.91
CA SER A 50 -7.32 -9.44 14.31
C SER A 50 -7.20 -10.10 12.93
N PRO A 51 -8.18 -10.94 12.53
CA PRO A 51 -8.11 -11.68 11.27
C PRO A 51 -7.82 -10.80 10.05
N ALA A 52 -8.30 -9.55 10.05
CA ALA A 52 -8.09 -8.61 8.97
C ALA A 52 -7.48 -7.27 9.40
N ASN A 53 -6.62 -7.26 10.41
CA ASN A 53 -5.96 -6.03 10.92
C ASN A 53 -6.95 -4.92 11.33
N GLY A 54 -8.17 -5.28 11.75
CA GLY A 54 -9.22 -4.34 12.14
C GLY A 54 -10.11 -3.87 10.98
N TRP A 55 -9.76 -4.20 9.72
CA TRP A 55 -10.57 -3.86 8.56
C TRP A 55 -11.92 -4.58 8.54
N GLU A 56 -12.05 -5.70 9.25
CA GLU A 56 -13.34 -6.39 9.40
C GLU A 56 -14.41 -5.55 10.11
N ARG A 57 -14.01 -4.43 10.74
CA ARG A 57 -14.91 -3.50 11.44
C ARG A 57 -15.46 -2.39 10.54
N VAL A 58 -14.91 -2.22 9.33
CA VAL A 58 -15.32 -1.19 8.38
C VAL A 58 -16.21 -1.82 7.33
N ALA A 59 -17.42 -1.27 7.14
CA ALA A 59 -18.34 -1.78 6.14
C ALA A 59 -17.80 -1.51 4.72
N MET A 60 -17.59 -2.57 3.95
CA MET A 60 -17.10 -2.54 2.56
C MET A 60 -18.11 -3.24 1.64
N GLY A 61 -18.09 -2.92 0.34
CA GLY A 61 -18.96 -3.59 -0.64
C GLY A 61 -18.66 -5.08 -0.76
N SER A 62 -17.39 -5.45 -0.77
CA SER A 62 -16.93 -6.82 -0.51
C SER A 62 -15.55 -6.80 0.11
N PHE A 63 -15.26 -7.75 0.99
CA PHE A 63 -13.97 -7.82 1.68
C PHE A 63 -13.42 -9.25 1.67
N ASN A 64 -12.19 -9.41 1.19
CA ASN A 64 -11.47 -10.67 1.17
C ASN A 64 -10.09 -10.53 1.81
N VAL A 65 -9.63 -11.57 2.50
CA VAL A 65 -8.28 -11.63 3.08
C VAL A 65 -7.50 -12.76 2.40
N VAL A 66 -6.30 -12.45 1.93
CA VAL A 66 -5.35 -13.42 1.37
C VAL A 66 -4.10 -13.43 2.23
N ASN A 67 -3.86 -14.56 2.88
CA ASN A 67 -2.67 -14.77 3.70
C ASN A 67 -1.44 -15.08 2.84
N VAL A 68 -0.29 -14.50 3.18
CA VAL A 68 0.99 -14.78 2.52
C VAL A 68 2.10 -15.01 3.55
N PRO A 69 3.12 -15.83 3.22
CA PRO A 69 4.23 -16.10 4.11
C PRO A 69 5.02 -14.85 4.47
N GLY A 70 5.66 -14.89 5.63
CA GLY A 70 6.53 -13.82 6.11
C GLY A 70 5.86 -12.89 7.11
N ASP A 71 6.56 -11.84 7.49
CA ASP A 71 6.05 -10.72 8.30
C ASP A 71 5.89 -9.45 7.45
N HIS A 72 5.43 -8.37 8.06
CA HIS A 72 5.20 -7.08 7.39
C HIS A 72 6.38 -6.59 6.54
N PHE A 73 7.62 -6.89 6.93
CA PHE A 73 8.82 -6.48 6.21
C PHE A 73 9.28 -7.56 5.23
N ASN A 74 9.42 -8.80 5.71
CA ASN A 74 10.07 -9.84 4.92
C ASN A 74 9.15 -10.46 3.86
N MET A 75 7.83 -10.20 3.90
CA MET A 75 6.91 -10.54 2.80
C MET A 75 7.26 -9.83 1.48
N LEU A 76 7.98 -8.71 1.55
CA LEU A 76 8.36 -7.86 0.41
C LEU A 76 9.68 -8.28 -0.25
N VAL A 77 10.35 -9.31 0.26
CA VAL A 77 11.63 -9.80 -0.29
C VAL A 77 11.59 -11.31 -0.56
N PRO A 78 12.47 -11.85 -1.42
CA PRO A 78 12.56 -13.29 -1.61
C PRO A 78 12.86 -14.03 -0.29
N PRO A 79 12.26 -15.20 -0.06
CA PRO A 79 11.43 -15.96 -1.02
C PRO A 79 9.94 -15.60 -1.02
N ALA A 80 9.43 -14.87 -0.01
CA ALA A 80 8.00 -14.60 0.15
C ALA A 80 7.42 -13.69 -0.96
N LEU A 81 8.25 -12.85 -1.56
CA LEU A 81 7.88 -11.91 -2.62
C LEU A 81 7.14 -12.59 -3.79
N THR A 82 7.50 -13.82 -4.17
CA THR A 82 6.83 -14.51 -5.29
C THR A 82 5.36 -14.80 -4.95
N THR A 83 5.08 -15.25 -3.73
CA THR A 83 3.71 -15.52 -3.27
C THR A 83 2.91 -14.23 -3.16
N LEU A 84 3.51 -13.17 -2.60
CA LEU A 84 2.90 -11.84 -2.55
C LEU A 84 2.55 -11.33 -3.95
N ALA A 85 3.49 -11.40 -4.90
CA ALA A 85 3.29 -10.92 -6.26
C ALA A 85 2.17 -11.70 -7.00
N ASN A 86 2.04 -13.01 -6.75
CA ASN A 86 0.94 -13.80 -7.29
C ASN A 86 -0.40 -13.36 -6.68
N ALA A 87 -0.49 -13.20 -5.36
CA ALA A 87 -1.69 -12.73 -4.68
C ALA A 87 -2.15 -11.35 -5.19
N VAL A 88 -1.23 -10.42 -5.42
CA VAL A 88 -1.52 -9.11 -6.03
C VAL A 88 -2.07 -9.27 -7.45
N ARG A 89 -1.43 -10.10 -8.28
CA ARG A 89 -1.87 -10.33 -9.67
C ARG A 89 -3.28 -10.93 -9.71
N ASP A 90 -3.56 -11.90 -8.84
CA ASP A 90 -4.87 -12.54 -8.75
C ASP A 90 -5.95 -11.55 -8.27
N ALA A 91 -5.63 -10.68 -7.31
CA ALA A 91 -6.54 -9.63 -6.85
C ALA A 91 -6.85 -8.61 -7.96
N ILE A 92 -5.84 -8.17 -8.72
CA ILE A 92 -6.02 -7.23 -9.83
C ILE A 92 -6.83 -7.87 -10.96
N ALA A 93 -6.62 -9.15 -11.26
CA ALA A 93 -7.37 -9.85 -12.30
C ALA A 93 -8.88 -9.94 -12.03
N GLN A 94 -9.32 -9.75 -10.78
CA GLN A 94 -10.73 -9.69 -10.40
C GLN A 94 -11.35 -8.31 -10.61
N VAL A 95 -10.53 -7.26 -10.79
CA VAL A 95 -11.02 -5.92 -11.08
C VAL A 95 -11.47 -5.88 -12.54
N PRO A 96 -12.74 -5.53 -12.81
CA PRO A 96 -13.20 -5.37 -14.19
C PRO A 96 -12.32 -4.36 -14.93
N PRO A 97 -12.03 -4.56 -16.22
CA PRO A 97 -11.33 -3.54 -17.00
C PRO A 97 -12.12 -2.23 -16.91
N PRO A 98 -11.43 -1.09 -16.76
CA PRO A 98 -12.12 0.19 -16.77
C PRO A 98 -12.90 0.31 -18.09
N PRO A 99 -14.08 0.97 -18.08
CA PRO A 99 -14.74 1.29 -19.33
C PRO A 99 -13.76 2.01 -20.26
N PRO A 100 -13.81 1.74 -21.58
CA PRO A 100 -12.91 2.42 -22.51
C PRO A 100 -13.03 3.93 -22.29
N PRO A 101 -11.90 4.64 -22.17
CA PRO A 101 -11.96 6.08 -21.98
C PRO A 101 -12.78 6.69 -23.12
N PRO A 102 -13.58 7.74 -22.86
CA PRO A 102 -14.10 8.58 -23.92
C PRO A 102 -12.95 8.95 -24.86
N ALA A 103 -13.19 9.01 -26.17
CA ALA A 103 -12.15 9.38 -27.13
C ALA A 103 -11.53 10.72 -26.70
N ALA A 104 -10.36 10.65 -26.08
CA ALA A 104 -9.70 11.80 -25.52
C ALA A 104 -8.97 12.51 -26.67
N HIS A 105 -9.27 13.79 -26.87
CA HIS A 105 -8.35 14.68 -27.58
C HIS A 105 -7.14 14.90 -26.65
N VAL A 106 -6.12 14.07 -26.81
CA VAL A 106 -4.84 14.24 -26.11
C VAL A 106 -4.04 15.30 -26.88
N GLU A 107 -4.06 16.54 -26.40
CA GLU A 107 -3.24 17.62 -26.97
C GLU A 107 -1.75 17.41 -26.63
N SER A 108 -1.43 16.73 -25.52
CA SER A 108 -0.06 16.35 -25.15
C SER A 108 -0.05 15.16 -24.18
N SER A 109 0.94 14.28 -24.30
CA SER A 109 1.13 13.13 -23.41
C SER A 109 2.48 13.21 -22.72
N ILE A 110 2.50 13.00 -21.40
CA ILE A 110 3.74 12.85 -20.62
C ILE A 110 4.13 11.37 -20.66
N HIS A 111 5.24 11.04 -21.29
CA HIS A 111 5.79 9.70 -21.30
C HIS A 111 6.77 9.54 -20.14
N ILE A 112 6.35 8.83 -19.09
CA ILE A 112 7.25 8.47 -17.99
C ILE A 112 7.88 7.14 -18.34
N ASN A 113 9.18 7.15 -18.65
CA ASN A 113 9.96 5.93 -18.81
C ASN A 113 10.64 5.61 -17.47
N PRO A 114 10.15 4.64 -16.70
CA PRO A 114 10.74 4.28 -15.41
C PRO A 114 12.14 3.68 -15.53
N MET A 115 12.58 3.31 -16.75
CA MET A 115 13.93 2.84 -17.05
C MET A 115 14.83 3.95 -17.64
N HIS A 116 14.37 5.20 -17.66
CA HIS A 116 15.20 6.31 -18.11
C HIS A 116 16.42 6.48 -17.18
N PRO A 117 17.62 6.77 -17.71
CA PRO A 117 18.84 6.88 -16.91
C PRO A 117 18.71 7.82 -15.70
N ASP A 118 17.98 8.91 -15.85
CA ASP A 118 17.75 9.86 -14.75
C ASP A 118 16.95 9.25 -13.58
N PHE A 119 15.95 8.41 -13.87
CA PHE A 119 15.22 7.67 -12.84
C PHE A 119 16.03 6.50 -12.27
N LEU A 120 17.01 5.97 -13.00
CA LEU A 120 17.93 4.97 -12.46
C LEU A 120 19.00 5.60 -11.56
N ALA A 121 19.45 6.79 -11.91
CA ALA A 121 20.44 7.56 -11.16
C ALA A 121 19.86 8.21 -9.90
N ASP A 122 18.61 8.66 -9.99
CA ASP A 122 17.81 9.14 -8.86
C ASP A 122 16.39 8.55 -8.95
N PRO A 123 16.12 7.41 -8.27
CA PRO A 123 14.82 6.76 -8.31
C PRO A 123 13.67 7.60 -7.74
N TYR A 124 13.99 8.70 -7.05
CA TYR A 124 13.02 9.55 -6.39
C TYR A 124 13.44 11.02 -6.50
N PRO A 125 13.40 11.60 -7.72
CA PRO A 125 13.92 12.94 -7.98
C PRO A 125 13.15 14.04 -7.22
N PHE A 126 11.96 13.72 -6.71
CA PHE A 126 11.17 14.60 -5.86
C PHE A 126 11.71 14.72 -4.43
N TYR A 127 12.59 13.83 -3.96
CA TYR A 127 13.16 13.96 -2.62
C TYR A 127 14.04 15.21 -2.46
N ALA A 128 14.65 15.70 -3.54
CA ALA A 128 15.34 16.99 -3.54
C ALA A 128 14.39 18.15 -3.21
N LEU A 129 13.13 18.07 -3.68
CA LEU A 129 12.09 19.07 -3.46
C LEU A 129 11.48 19.03 -2.05
N LEU A 130 11.74 17.98 -1.26
CA LEU A 130 11.23 17.83 0.13
C LEU A 130 12.24 18.27 1.20
N ARG A 131 13.38 18.83 0.79
CA ARG A 131 14.44 19.30 1.70
C ARG A 131 14.30 20.77 2.09
N ASP A 132 13.50 21.53 1.34
CA ASP A 132 13.08 22.90 1.66
C ASP A 132 11.76 22.89 2.47
#